data_AF-A0A0Q4E2N7-F1
#
_entry.id   AF-A0A0Q4E2N7-F1
#
_cell.length_a   1.000
_cell.length_b   1.000
_cell.length_c   1.000
_cell.angle_alpha   90.00
_cell.angle_beta   90.00
_cell.angle_gamma   90.00
#
_symmetry.space_group_name_H-M   'P 1'
#
loop_
_entity.id
_entity.type
_entity.pdbx_description
1 polymer ?
#
loop_
_entity_poly.entity_id
_entity_poly.type
_entity_poly.pdbx_seq_one_letter_code
_entity_poly.pdbx_strand_id
1 'polypeptide(L)'
;MYNVLIRPLVIQDALTSYQWRNDNEVWKYTGSRPNIDITAEIESSWIEKVLQDISSKRFAILCNTQYIGNIQLTNIKEKTAEFHIFIGNKDFWGKGISQLATYQILYYAKEILKLDEVYLTVRPENKAAVKSYQNNNFSIIQETEEFIKMSLKLSELSPPTLSIFVMVYNHGIYLKECLDSLLMQKTAFNYDIVIGEDCSTDHSREILLNYQKLYPGKFKLLLHDKNIGAANNQEQTYKNCTGKYIAVCEGDDYWTDPLKLQKQVDFLEGNNDYSMCFHNVEKIDIEGKILDIPITESETAEKAYTIEDLAEGNFIHTASVIFRKNFEALPSWIISSPAGDYPIHMINASYGLIKYFPEKMGAYRIGQGIWSSQTKQIQYINTIFVIKLMIANLSLNEQVVKNLNEQIQRLILYIRDTLPVSNYPQDPEKAAYSLSIKKLIIILLKKIRYSF
;
A
#
# COMPACT_ATOMS: atom_id res chain seq x y z
N MET A 1 15.71 -8.94 -7.24
CA MET A 1 14.87 -7.77 -6.91
C MET A 1 15.57 -6.86 -5.94
N TYR A 2 15.32 -5.56 -6.04
CA TYR A 2 15.99 -4.55 -5.22
C TYR A 2 14.96 -3.78 -4.40
N ASN A 3 15.34 -3.41 -3.19
CA ASN A 3 14.66 -2.36 -2.47
C ASN A 3 15.27 -1.03 -2.93
N VAL A 4 14.54 -0.24 -3.72
CA VAL A 4 15.00 1.06 -4.21
C VAL A 4 14.19 2.17 -3.56
N LEU A 5 14.87 3.04 -2.82
CA LEU A 5 14.29 4.21 -2.16
C LEU A 5 15.10 5.44 -2.52
N ILE A 6 14.47 6.61 -2.47
CA ILE A 6 15.19 7.89 -2.45
C ILE A 6 14.99 8.54 -1.07
N ARG A 7 16.00 9.24 -0.57
CA ARG A 7 15.93 10.01 0.69
C ARG A 7 16.65 11.35 0.57
N PRO A 8 16.35 12.36 1.39
CA PRO A 8 17.18 13.57 1.46
C PRO A 8 18.66 13.25 1.63
N LEU A 9 19.52 14.02 0.95
CA LEU A 9 20.96 13.95 1.16
C LEU A 9 21.30 14.27 2.61
N VAL A 10 22.38 13.68 3.11
CA VAL A 10 22.98 14.00 4.40
C VAL A 10 24.47 14.25 4.23
N ILE A 11 25.10 14.99 5.14
CA ILE A 11 26.53 15.33 5.05
C ILE A 11 27.40 14.08 4.96
N GLN A 12 27.01 13.00 5.63
CA GLN A 12 27.74 11.72 5.60
C GLN A 12 27.81 11.08 4.21
N ASP A 13 26.90 11.43 3.29
CA ASP A 13 26.94 10.95 1.91
C ASP A 13 28.21 11.42 1.17
N ALA A 14 28.78 12.55 1.60
CA ALA A 14 30.02 13.09 1.03
C ALA A 14 31.15 12.07 1.04
N LEU A 15 31.27 11.26 2.11
CA LEU A 15 32.31 10.23 2.29
C LEU A 15 32.29 9.14 1.22
N THR A 16 31.15 8.98 0.55
CA THR A 16 31.00 8.04 -0.57
C THR A 16 31.00 8.80 -1.90
N SER A 17 30.25 9.90 -2.00
CA SER A 17 30.04 10.57 -3.28
C SER A 17 31.32 11.18 -3.85
N TYR A 18 32.24 11.68 -3.02
CA TYR A 18 33.52 12.26 -3.49
C TYR A 18 34.33 11.27 -4.36
N GLN A 19 34.26 9.98 -4.04
CA GLN A 19 34.97 8.93 -4.77
C GLN A 19 34.44 8.83 -6.21
N TRP A 20 33.12 8.92 -6.38
CA TRP A 20 32.47 8.93 -7.69
C TRP A 20 32.71 10.24 -8.46
N ARG A 21 32.92 11.37 -7.76
CA ARG A 21 33.26 12.66 -8.39
C ARG A 21 34.61 12.62 -9.11
N ASN A 22 35.52 11.74 -8.69
CA ASN A 22 36.84 11.58 -9.28
C ASN A 22 36.93 10.42 -10.28
N ASP A 23 35.84 9.67 -10.49
CA ASP A 23 35.82 8.53 -11.40
C ASP A 23 35.41 8.95 -12.82
N ASN A 24 36.37 8.91 -13.75
CA ASN A 24 36.15 9.33 -15.14
C ASN A 24 35.03 8.56 -15.85
N GLU A 25 34.80 7.30 -15.51
CA GLU A 25 33.76 6.51 -16.17
C GLU A 25 32.37 6.95 -15.71
N VAL A 26 32.22 7.36 -14.44
CA VAL A 26 30.96 7.92 -13.92
C VAL A 26 30.58 9.20 -14.67
N TRP A 27 31.59 10.04 -15.00
CA TRP A 27 31.36 11.31 -15.69
C TRP A 27 31.35 11.23 -17.21
N LYS A 28 31.69 10.07 -17.80
CA LYS A 28 31.89 9.88 -19.25
C LYS A 28 30.78 10.48 -20.11
N TYR A 29 29.53 10.41 -19.64
CA TYR A 29 28.34 10.87 -20.37
C TYR A 29 27.62 12.06 -19.74
N THR A 30 28.24 12.69 -18.75
CA THR A 30 27.67 13.83 -18.02
C THR A 30 28.25 15.15 -18.54
N GLY A 31 27.52 16.24 -18.37
CA GLY A 31 27.93 17.56 -18.89
C GLY A 31 29.00 18.28 -18.07
N SER A 32 29.30 17.85 -16.84
CA SER A 32 30.01 18.68 -15.85
C SER A 32 30.98 17.89 -14.97
N ARG A 33 32.13 17.48 -15.53
CA ARG A 33 33.21 16.88 -14.73
C ARG A 33 33.95 17.95 -13.91
N PRO A 34 34.30 17.69 -12.63
CA PRO A 34 35.22 18.55 -11.89
C PRO A 34 36.59 18.66 -12.57
N ASN A 35 37.12 19.89 -12.66
CA ASN A 35 38.48 20.15 -13.18
C ASN A 35 39.57 19.96 -12.10
N ILE A 36 39.17 19.60 -10.89
CA ILE A 36 40.05 19.36 -9.74
C ILE A 36 39.65 18.04 -9.08
N ASP A 37 40.59 17.42 -8.37
CA ASP A 37 40.27 16.28 -7.52
C ASP A 37 39.40 16.73 -6.36
N ILE A 38 38.25 16.07 -6.20
CA ILE A 38 37.30 16.32 -5.14
C ILE A 38 37.72 15.54 -3.90
N THR A 39 38.07 16.25 -2.83
CA THR A 39 38.28 15.65 -1.50
C THR A 39 36.95 15.47 -0.78
N ALA A 40 36.97 14.67 0.29
CA ALA A 40 35.79 14.50 1.15
C ALA A 40 35.33 15.85 1.76
N GLU A 41 36.26 16.74 2.08
CA GLU A 41 35.98 18.08 2.63
C GLU A 41 35.30 18.97 1.60
N ILE A 42 35.80 19.02 0.36
CA ILE A 42 35.18 19.79 -0.73
C ILE A 42 33.76 19.29 -0.99
N GLU A 43 33.56 17.98 -1.04
CA GLU A 43 32.24 17.40 -1.26
C GLU A 43 31.30 17.66 -0.07
N SER A 44 31.80 17.60 1.17
CA SER A 44 31.01 17.92 2.37
C SER A 44 30.52 19.37 2.36
N SER A 45 31.41 20.33 2.09
CA SER A 45 31.04 21.75 1.95
C SER A 45 30.05 21.99 0.81
N TRP A 46 30.16 21.22 -0.28
CA TRP A 46 29.18 21.27 -1.37
C TRP A 46 27.81 20.73 -0.93
N ILE A 47 27.75 19.60 -0.22
CA ILE A 47 26.48 19.06 0.31
C ILE A 47 25.84 20.05 1.28
N GLU A 48 26.59 20.64 2.21
CA GLU A 48 26.07 21.66 3.15
C GLU A 48 25.39 22.82 2.42
N LYS A 49 26.05 23.35 1.38
CA LYS A 49 25.48 24.41 0.54
C LYS A 49 24.20 23.98 -0.16
N VAL A 50 24.18 22.76 -0.71
CA VAL A 50 23.02 22.21 -1.41
C VAL A 50 21.85 21.93 -0.47
N LEU A 51 22.09 21.50 0.76
CA LEU A 51 21.04 21.27 1.75
C LEU A 51 20.32 22.57 2.16
N GLN A 52 20.97 23.72 1.98
CA GLN A 52 20.39 25.05 2.22
C GLN A 52 19.69 25.62 0.97
N ASP A 53 19.87 25.02 -0.20
CA ASP A 53 19.30 25.49 -1.46
C ASP A 53 17.83 25.05 -1.60
N ILE A 54 16.92 26.00 -1.38
CA ILE A 54 15.47 25.76 -1.52
C ILE A 54 15.01 25.65 -2.99
N SER A 55 15.82 26.10 -3.94
CA SER A 55 15.50 26.10 -5.38
C SER A 55 15.80 24.76 -6.07
N SER A 56 16.38 23.81 -5.32
CA SER A 56 16.56 22.42 -5.75
C SER A 56 16.04 21.44 -4.70
N LYS A 57 15.73 20.23 -5.15
CA LYS A 57 15.40 19.07 -4.31
C LYS A 57 16.33 17.94 -4.69
N ARG A 58 17.15 17.50 -3.74
CA ARG A 58 18.24 16.56 -4.00
C ARG A 58 18.17 15.40 -3.03
N PHE A 59 18.30 14.21 -3.59
CA PHE A 59 18.10 12.97 -2.88
C PHE A 59 19.22 11.98 -3.18
N ALA A 60 19.57 11.20 -2.17
CA ALA A 60 20.36 9.98 -2.30
C ALA A 60 19.46 8.85 -2.83
N ILE A 61 19.98 8.05 -3.75
CA ILE A 61 19.40 6.79 -4.18
C ILE A 61 19.95 5.69 -3.28
N LEU A 62 19.05 4.96 -2.64
CA LEU A 62 19.35 3.80 -1.82
C LEU A 62 18.98 2.52 -2.57
N CYS A 63 19.86 1.52 -2.52
CA CYS A 63 19.58 0.16 -2.97
C CYS A 63 19.90 -0.82 -1.86
N ASN A 64 18.89 -1.52 -1.33
CA ASN A 64 19.01 -2.36 -0.14
C ASN A 64 19.75 -1.63 1.01
N THR A 65 19.31 -0.39 1.31
CA THR A 65 19.90 0.57 2.27
C THR A 65 21.25 1.19 1.90
N GLN A 66 21.97 0.68 0.89
CA GLN A 66 23.24 1.24 0.45
C GLN A 66 23.03 2.51 -0.38
N TYR A 67 23.76 3.59 -0.08
CA TYR A 67 23.83 4.78 -0.92
C TYR A 67 24.66 4.51 -2.19
N ILE A 68 24.04 4.67 -3.36
CA ILE A 68 24.63 4.27 -4.65
C ILE A 68 24.69 5.37 -5.71
N GLY A 69 24.04 6.51 -5.49
CA GLY A 69 23.95 7.58 -6.48
C GLY A 69 23.02 8.71 -6.06
N ASN A 70 22.92 9.75 -6.89
CA ASN A 70 22.08 10.92 -6.61
C ASN A 70 20.99 11.09 -7.66
N ILE A 71 19.89 11.69 -7.21
CA ILE A 71 18.76 12.07 -8.04
C ILE A 71 18.23 13.42 -7.56
N GLN A 72 17.92 14.32 -8.48
CA GLN A 72 17.62 15.70 -8.14
C GLN A 72 16.72 16.39 -9.15
N LEU A 73 15.96 17.36 -8.64
CA LEU A 73 15.25 18.38 -9.38
C LEU A 73 15.94 19.71 -9.11
N THR A 74 16.40 20.39 -10.15
CA THR A 74 17.04 21.71 -10.07
C THR A 74 16.26 22.70 -10.93
N ASN A 75 16.62 23.98 -10.86
CA ASN A 75 15.96 25.03 -11.63
C ASN A 75 14.43 25.03 -11.43
N ILE A 76 13.98 24.72 -10.20
CA ILE A 76 12.55 24.67 -9.87
C ILE A 76 12.01 26.09 -9.94
N LYS A 77 11.22 26.38 -10.98
CA LYS A 77 10.63 27.68 -11.23
C LYS A 77 9.22 27.48 -11.78
N GLU A 78 8.30 28.28 -11.25
CA GLU A 78 6.87 28.19 -11.57
C GLU A 78 6.34 26.78 -11.32
N LYS A 79 6.11 26.00 -12.38
CA LYS A 79 5.63 24.62 -12.32
C LYS A 79 6.50 23.65 -13.14
N THR A 80 7.77 24.00 -13.31
CA THR A 80 8.74 23.19 -14.07
C THR A 80 10.00 22.95 -13.26
N ALA A 81 10.70 21.87 -13.57
CA ALA A 81 12.02 21.57 -13.01
C ALA A 81 12.90 20.78 -13.99
N GLU A 82 14.21 20.94 -13.85
CA GLU A 82 15.20 20.15 -14.56
C GLU A 82 15.57 18.91 -13.75
N PHE A 83 15.52 17.75 -14.38
CA PHE A 83 15.79 16.46 -13.77
C PHE A 83 17.22 16.00 -14.05
N HIS A 84 17.90 15.53 -13.00
CA HIS A 84 19.20 14.88 -13.11
C HIS A 84 19.25 13.62 -12.27
N ILE A 85 19.96 12.62 -12.77
CA ILE A 85 20.23 11.36 -12.09
C ILE A 85 21.64 10.87 -12.44
N PHE A 86 22.34 10.30 -11.46
CA PHE A 86 23.52 9.48 -11.73
C PHE A 86 23.64 8.36 -10.69
N ILE A 87 24.11 7.19 -11.12
CA ILE A 87 24.47 6.07 -10.24
C ILE A 87 25.99 6.02 -10.19
N GLY A 88 26.57 6.34 -9.04
CA GLY A 88 28.02 6.36 -8.86
C GLY A 88 28.61 4.98 -8.61
N ASN A 89 27.88 4.11 -7.91
CA ASN A 89 28.33 2.74 -7.70
C ASN A 89 28.06 1.87 -8.95
N LYS A 90 29.15 1.48 -9.64
CA LYS A 90 29.13 0.71 -10.89
C LYS A 90 28.51 -0.68 -10.77
N ASP A 91 28.54 -1.29 -9.58
CA ASP A 91 27.95 -2.61 -9.34
C ASP A 91 26.42 -2.61 -9.57
N PHE A 92 25.80 -1.44 -9.63
CA PHE A 92 24.37 -1.26 -9.80
C PHE A 92 23.96 -0.81 -11.20
N TRP A 93 24.92 -0.64 -12.11
CA TRP A 93 24.64 -0.26 -13.49
C TRP A 93 23.93 -1.38 -14.26
N GLY A 94 22.97 -1.00 -15.11
CA GLY A 94 22.20 -1.95 -15.92
C GLY A 94 21.17 -2.79 -15.16
N LYS A 95 20.97 -2.56 -13.85
CA LYS A 95 20.08 -3.38 -13.01
C LYS A 95 18.65 -2.84 -12.84
N GLY A 96 18.25 -1.87 -13.66
CA GLY A 96 16.91 -1.25 -13.61
C GLY A 96 16.68 -0.26 -12.47
N ILE A 97 17.68 0.02 -11.63
CA ILE A 97 17.51 0.87 -10.44
C ILE A 97 17.18 2.33 -10.79
N SER A 98 17.78 2.84 -11.87
CA SER A 98 17.45 4.17 -12.42
C SER A 98 15.96 4.31 -12.72
N GLN A 99 15.31 3.26 -13.24
CA GLN A 99 13.88 3.27 -13.55
C GLN A 99 13.03 3.43 -12.28
N LEU A 100 13.36 2.68 -11.23
CA LEU A 100 12.65 2.72 -9.96
C LEU A 100 12.85 4.06 -9.22
N ALA A 101 14.07 4.61 -9.25
CA ALA A 101 14.37 5.90 -8.64
C ALA A 101 13.74 7.08 -9.42
N THR A 102 13.77 7.03 -10.75
CA THR A 102 13.18 8.08 -11.62
C THR A 102 11.69 8.21 -11.37
N TYR A 103 10.95 7.10 -11.28
CA TYR A 103 9.53 7.16 -10.94
C TYR A 103 9.28 7.86 -9.61
N GLN A 104 10.06 7.56 -8.57
CA GLN A 104 9.86 8.15 -7.24
C GLN A 104 10.02 9.67 -7.25
N ILE A 105 11.05 10.21 -7.91
CA ILE A 105 11.23 11.66 -7.95
C ILE A 105 10.17 12.36 -8.82
N LEU A 106 9.68 11.70 -9.88
CA LEU A 106 8.58 12.22 -10.70
C LEU A 106 7.24 12.18 -9.95
N TYR A 107 6.99 11.11 -9.19
CA TYR A 107 5.84 11.01 -8.30
C TYR A 107 5.90 12.09 -7.22
N TYR A 108 7.08 12.34 -6.63
CA TYR A 108 7.30 13.46 -5.72
C TYR A 108 7.04 14.82 -6.37
N ALA A 109 7.54 15.04 -7.59
CA ALA A 109 7.30 16.26 -8.36
C ALA A 109 5.81 16.53 -8.59
N LYS A 110 5.05 15.49 -8.93
CA LYS A 110 3.61 15.54 -9.18
C LYS A 110 2.81 15.72 -7.91
N GLU A 111 3.01 14.83 -6.93
CA GLU A 111 2.13 14.72 -5.77
C GLU A 111 2.48 15.72 -4.66
N ILE A 112 3.76 16.09 -4.51
CA ILE A 112 4.22 16.99 -3.44
C ILE A 112 4.51 18.39 -3.95
N LEU A 113 5.34 18.51 -5.00
CA LEU A 113 5.71 19.84 -5.52
C LEU A 113 4.62 20.45 -6.43
N LYS A 114 3.64 19.66 -6.87
CA LYS A 114 2.57 20.06 -7.79
C LYS A 114 3.11 20.73 -9.08
N LEU A 115 4.22 20.21 -9.60
CA LEU A 115 4.76 20.62 -10.90
C LEU A 115 3.87 20.10 -12.03
N ASP A 116 3.86 20.81 -13.16
CA ASP A 116 3.14 20.42 -14.37
C ASP A 116 4.07 19.64 -15.33
N GLU A 117 5.36 19.98 -15.36
CA GLU A 117 6.32 19.43 -16.32
C GLU A 117 7.72 19.23 -15.70
N VAL A 118 8.43 18.20 -16.15
CA VAL A 118 9.84 17.95 -15.83
C VAL A 118 10.61 17.74 -17.13
N TYR A 119 11.75 18.42 -17.29
CA TYR A 119 12.61 18.28 -18.46
C TYR A 119 14.01 17.85 -18.09
N LEU A 120 14.77 17.35 -19.05
CA LEU A 120 16.16 16.93 -18.88
C LEU A 120 16.96 17.15 -20.16
N THR A 121 18.29 17.13 -20.03
CA THR A 121 19.23 17.12 -21.14
C THR A 121 20.17 15.92 -21.01
N VAL A 122 20.43 15.21 -22.10
CA VAL A 122 21.30 14.03 -22.14
C VAL A 122 22.14 14.04 -23.40
N ARG A 123 23.38 13.54 -23.31
CA ARG A 123 24.25 13.37 -24.48
C ARG A 123 23.71 12.28 -25.42
N PRO A 124 23.70 12.47 -26.75
CA PRO A 124 23.16 11.48 -27.69
C PRO A 124 23.87 10.12 -27.61
N GLU A 125 25.13 10.08 -27.20
CA GLU A 125 25.90 8.83 -27.06
C GLU A 125 25.43 7.97 -25.89
N ASN A 126 24.73 8.55 -24.90
CA ASN A 126 24.23 7.82 -23.74
C ASN A 126 22.90 7.12 -24.04
N LYS A 127 22.95 6.18 -24.99
CA LYS A 127 21.78 5.41 -25.45
C LYS A 127 21.02 4.72 -24.30
N ALA A 128 21.73 4.29 -23.26
CA ALA A 128 21.13 3.67 -22.09
C ALA A 128 20.26 4.65 -21.29
N ALA A 129 20.76 5.88 -21.04
CA ALA A 129 19.98 6.90 -20.36
C ALA A 129 18.77 7.36 -21.20
N VAL A 130 18.97 7.61 -22.50
CA VAL A 130 17.88 7.97 -23.42
C VAL A 130 16.76 6.93 -23.37
N LYS A 131 17.10 5.64 -23.48
CA LYS A 131 16.14 4.54 -23.37
C LYS A 131 15.45 4.51 -22.00
N SER A 132 16.19 4.74 -20.91
CA SER A 132 15.61 4.82 -19.56
C SER A 132 14.60 5.97 -19.44
N TYR A 133 14.87 7.13 -20.04
CA TYR A 133 13.95 8.27 -20.00
C TYR A 133 12.71 8.01 -20.84
N GLN A 134 12.84 7.43 -22.03
CA GLN A 134 11.70 7.02 -22.85
C GLN A 134 10.79 6.01 -22.14
N ASN A 135 11.39 5.06 -21.40
CA ASN A 135 10.62 4.11 -20.57
C ASN A 135 9.89 4.78 -19.38
N ASN A 136 10.21 6.05 -19.04
CA ASN A 136 9.46 6.87 -18.09
C ASN A 136 8.60 7.93 -18.82
N ASN A 137 8.24 7.69 -20.08
CA ASN A 137 7.40 8.54 -20.93
C ASN A 137 7.99 9.93 -21.24
N PHE A 138 9.29 10.15 -21.04
CA PHE A 138 9.90 11.37 -21.55
C PHE A 138 9.91 11.36 -23.08
N SER A 139 9.44 12.46 -23.66
CA SER A 139 9.45 12.70 -25.11
C SER A 139 10.62 13.59 -25.50
N ILE A 140 11.23 13.33 -26.65
CA ILE A 140 12.27 14.20 -27.22
C ILE A 140 11.60 15.48 -27.72
N ILE A 141 12.09 16.63 -27.27
CA ILE A 141 11.59 17.95 -27.71
C ILE A 141 12.61 18.68 -28.59
N GLN A 142 13.88 18.33 -28.48
CA GLN A 142 14.97 18.88 -29.28
C GLN A 142 16.12 17.88 -29.34
N GLU A 143 16.73 17.72 -30.50
CA GLU A 143 17.90 16.86 -30.70
C GLU A 143 18.92 17.60 -31.56
N THR A 144 20.17 17.59 -31.11
CA THR A 144 21.35 18.14 -31.78
C THR A 144 22.48 17.12 -31.70
N GLU A 145 23.60 17.37 -32.40
CA GLU A 145 24.79 16.52 -32.29
C GLU A 145 25.40 16.53 -30.86
N GLU A 146 25.15 17.59 -30.08
CA GLU A 146 25.73 17.74 -28.73
C GLU A 146 24.82 17.22 -27.61
N PHE A 147 23.50 17.35 -27.78
CA PHE A 147 22.52 16.99 -26.74
C PHE A 147 21.14 16.65 -27.29
N ILE A 148 20.43 15.83 -26.52
CA ILE A 148 19.00 15.56 -26.62
C ILE A 148 18.31 16.20 -25.41
N LYS A 149 17.34 17.07 -25.66
CA LYS A 149 16.46 17.61 -24.63
C LYS A 149 15.15 16.81 -24.64
N MET A 150 14.73 16.37 -23.46
CA MET A 150 13.50 15.60 -23.29
C MET A 150 12.60 16.23 -22.23
N SER A 151 11.29 15.99 -22.32
CA SER A 151 10.30 16.49 -21.37
C SER A 151 9.21 15.47 -21.08
N LEU A 152 8.65 15.53 -19.87
CA LEU A 152 7.48 14.78 -19.43
C LEU A 152 6.49 15.75 -18.79
N LYS A 153 5.25 15.78 -19.31
CA LYS A 153 4.12 16.35 -18.59
C LYS A 153 3.72 15.41 -17.46
N LEU A 154 3.67 15.88 -16.21
CA LEU A 154 3.39 15.03 -15.05
C LEU A 154 1.93 14.51 -15.02
N SER A 155 1.04 15.12 -15.79
CA SER A 155 -0.28 14.55 -16.10
C SER A 155 -0.21 13.21 -16.84
N GLU A 156 0.88 12.96 -17.57
CA GLU A 156 1.12 11.75 -18.39
C GLU A 156 2.04 10.73 -17.67
N LEU A 157 2.45 11.02 -16.43
CA LEU A 157 3.16 10.06 -15.60
C LEU A 157 2.26 8.84 -15.36
N SER A 158 2.70 7.67 -15.84
CA SER A 158 1.98 6.42 -15.65
C SER A 158 1.74 6.12 -14.17
N PRO A 159 0.60 5.53 -13.80
CA PRO A 159 0.39 5.03 -12.44
C PRO A 159 1.46 4.00 -12.03
N PRO A 160 1.67 3.78 -10.72
CA PRO A 160 2.53 2.69 -10.28
C PRO A 160 1.92 1.35 -10.68
N THR A 161 2.70 0.27 -10.65
CA THR A 161 2.13 -1.07 -10.89
C THR A 161 1.19 -1.47 -9.75
N LEU A 162 1.52 -1.07 -8.52
CA LEU A 162 0.78 -1.44 -7.32
C LEU A 162 0.61 -0.24 -6.39
N SER A 163 -0.58 -0.12 -5.80
CA SER A 163 -0.82 0.78 -4.68
C SER A 163 -0.99 -0.02 -3.39
N ILE A 164 -0.31 0.38 -2.33
CA ILE A 164 -0.53 -0.16 -0.99
C ILE A 164 -1.57 0.71 -0.31
N PHE A 165 -2.73 0.15 -0.04
CA PHE A 165 -3.82 0.77 0.69
C PHE A 165 -3.58 0.61 2.20
N VAL A 166 -3.55 1.73 2.92
CA VAL A 166 -3.35 1.76 4.38
C VAL A 166 -4.37 2.69 5.03
N MET A 167 -5.05 2.20 6.07
CA MET A 167 -5.96 2.98 6.90
C MET A 167 -5.33 3.23 8.27
N VAL A 168 -5.41 4.48 8.75
CA VAL A 168 -4.81 4.90 10.01
C VAL A 168 -5.79 5.74 10.81
N TYR A 169 -6.03 5.32 12.05
CA TYR A 169 -6.67 6.12 13.09
C TYR A 169 -6.15 5.70 14.46
N ASN A 170 -5.38 6.55 15.13
CA ASN A 170 -4.79 6.27 16.45
C ASN A 170 -3.90 5.01 16.49
N HIS A 171 -3.03 4.83 15.49
CA HIS A 171 -2.11 3.67 15.39
C HIS A 171 -0.66 4.02 15.74
N GLY A 172 -0.39 5.15 16.43
CA GLY A 172 0.96 5.71 16.59
C GLY A 172 2.00 4.74 17.15
N ILE A 173 1.58 3.84 18.05
CA ILE A 173 2.42 2.81 18.67
C ILE A 173 2.95 1.80 17.63
N TYR A 174 2.13 1.41 16.65
CA TYR A 174 2.42 0.33 15.70
C TYR A 174 2.84 0.84 14.32
N LEU A 175 2.49 2.09 14.01
CA LEU A 175 2.59 2.63 12.66
C LEU A 175 4.01 2.60 12.10
N LYS A 176 5.03 2.81 12.94
CA LYS A 176 6.43 2.71 12.51
C LYS A 176 6.78 1.32 11.97
N GLU A 177 6.38 0.26 12.69
CA GLU A 177 6.60 -1.14 12.29
C GLU A 177 5.87 -1.44 10.97
N CYS A 178 4.62 -0.99 10.86
CA CYS A 178 3.85 -1.06 9.61
C CYS A 178 4.64 -0.43 8.45
N LEU A 179 4.99 0.86 8.55
CA LEU A 179 5.62 1.60 7.45
C LEU A 179 7.00 1.04 7.07
N ASP A 180 7.82 0.65 8.05
CA ASP A 180 9.12 0.01 7.81
C ASP A 180 8.95 -1.30 7.02
N SER A 181 7.90 -2.09 7.32
CA SER A 181 7.59 -3.34 6.61
C SER A 181 7.11 -3.14 5.16
N LEU A 182 6.43 -2.02 4.87
CA LEU A 182 6.04 -1.64 3.51
C LEU A 182 7.26 -1.16 2.72
N LEU A 183 8.13 -0.41 3.37
CA LEU A 183 9.33 0.15 2.76
C LEU A 183 10.43 -0.88 2.54
N MET A 184 10.45 -2.03 3.23
CA MET A 184 11.46 -3.08 2.99
C MET A 184 11.24 -3.90 1.71
N GLN A 185 10.06 -3.79 1.10
CA GLN A 185 9.68 -4.61 -0.06
C GLN A 185 10.67 -4.46 -1.22
N LYS A 186 11.04 -5.58 -1.83
CA LYS A 186 11.98 -5.67 -2.96
C LYS A 186 11.20 -6.03 -4.21
N THR A 187 11.15 -5.13 -5.18
CA THR A 187 10.33 -5.28 -6.39
C THR A 187 11.12 -4.95 -7.66
N ALA A 188 10.66 -5.46 -8.81
CA ALA A 188 11.06 -5.01 -10.16
C ALA A 188 10.18 -3.86 -10.69
N PHE A 189 9.12 -3.52 -9.97
CA PHE A 189 8.14 -2.50 -10.34
C PHE A 189 8.01 -1.42 -9.26
N ASN A 190 7.46 -0.26 -9.64
CA ASN A 190 7.16 0.79 -8.68
C ASN A 190 5.82 0.57 -7.98
N TYR A 191 5.77 0.98 -6.72
CA TYR A 191 4.57 1.03 -5.90
C TYR A 191 4.52 2.34 -5.12
N ASP A 192 3.30 2.81 -4.85
CA ASP A 192 3.03 3.88 -3.89
C ASP A 192 2.33 3.33 -2.63
N ILE A 193 2.40 4.10 -1.56
CA ILE A 193 1.74 3.83 -0.28
C ILE A 193 0.70 4.94 -0.09
N VAL A 194 -0.57 4.57 -0.24
CA VAL A 194 -1.71 5.48 -0.14
C VAL A 194 -2.34 5.31 1.24
N ILE A 195 -2.28 6.38 2.03
CA ILE A 195 -2.66 6.35 3.44
C ILE A 195 -3.84 7.27 3.69
N GLY A 196 -4.95 6.69 4.17
CA GLY A 196 -6.09 7.41 4.72
C GLY A 196 -5.93 7.65 6.21
N GLU A 197 -5.64 8.88 6.61
CA GLU A 197 -5.42 9.26 8.00
C GLU A 197 -6.65 10.00 8.55
N ASP A 198 -7.40 9.36 9.45
CA ASP A 198 -8.74 9.79 9.89
C ASP A 198 -8.74 10.77 11.07
N CYS A 199 -7.85 11.77 11.02
CA CYS A 199 -7.71 12.80 12.05
C CYS A 199 -7.44 12.19 13.44
N SER A 200 -6.38 11.37 13.52
CA SER A 200 -5.89 10.76 14.76
C SER A 200 -5.59 11.81 15.81
N THR A 201 -5.87 11.46 17.06
CA THR A 201 -5.60 12.28 18.25
C THR A 201 -4.24 11.98 18.89
N ASP A 202 -3.56 10.94 18.43
CA ASP A 202 -2.21 10.58 18.84
C ASP A 202 -1.14 11.12 17.86
N HIS A 203 0.08 10.60 17.96
CA HIS A 203 1.22 11.00 17.12
C HIS A 203 1.26 10.30 15.73
N SER A 204 0.19 9.61 15.30
CA SER A 204 0.13 8.94 13.99
C SER A 204 0.41 9.91 12.83
N ARG A 205 -0.23 11.08 12.83
CA ARG A 205 -0.06 12.09 11.76
C ARG A 205 1.38 12.60 11.69
N GLU A 206 2.02 12.82 12.84
CA GLU A 206 3.42 13.24 12.90
C GLU A 206 4.35 12.19 12.28
N ILE A 207 4.17 10.91 12.64
CA ILE A 207 4.92 9.79 12.06
C ILE A 207 4.78 9.79 10.53
N LEU A 208 3.55 9.89 10.01
CA LEU A 208 3.30 9.87 8.57
C LEU A 208 4.01 11.02 7.82
N LEU A 209 3.93 12.24 8.36
CA LEU A 209 4.59 13.40 7.78
C LEU A 209 6.12 13.24 7.77
N ASN A 210 6.69 12.68 8.85
CA ASN A 210 8.11 12.38 8.93
C ASN A 210 8.54 11.33 7.89
N TYR A 211 7.76 10.25 7.72
CA TYR A 211 8.04 9.21 6.71
C TYR A 211 7.95 9.75 5.29
N GLN A 212 6.94 10.56 4.95
CA GLN A 212 6.82 11.18 3.63
C GLN A 212 8.01 12.10 3.32
N LYS A 213 8.53 12.81 4.32
CA LYS A 213 9.74 13.64 4.19
C LYS A 213 11.01 12.81 3.98
N LEU A 214 11.15 11.69 4.70
CA LEU A 214 12.32 10.81 4.63
C LEU A 214 12.37 9.98 3.34
N TYR A 215 11.22 9.60 2.80
CA TYR A 215 11.09 8.76 1.61
C TYR A 215 10.21 9.45 0.55
N PRO A 216 10.70 10.54 -0.05
CA PRO A 216 9.96 11.27 -1.06
C PRO A 216 9.63 10.35 -2.24
N GLY A 217 8.39 10.43 -2.74
CA GLY A 217 7.96 9.60 -3.86
C GLY A 217 7.38 8.24 -3.49
N LYS A 218 7.28 7.90 -2.19
CA LYS A 218 6.60 6.67 -1.72
C LYS A 218 5.21 6.90 -1.15
N PHE A 219 4.98 8.02 -0.48
CA PHE A 219 3.77 8.22 0.33
C PHE A 219 2.81 9.24 -0.28
N LYS A 220 1.55 8.83 -0.46
CA LYS A 220 0.40 9.70 -0.70
C LYS A 220 -0.47 9.73 0.54
N LEU A 221 -0.44 10.85 1.25
CA LEU A 221 -1.17 11.03 2.50
C LEU A 221 -2.49 11.76 2.23
N LEU A 222 -3.60 11.15 2.62
CA LEU A 222 -4.92 11.77 2.70
C LEU A 222 -5.18 12.13 4.16
N LEU A 223 -4.85 13.36 4.54
CA LEU A 223 -4.99 13.85 5.91
C LEU A 223 -6.33 14.55 6.06
N HIS A 224 -7.27 13.95 6.79
CA HIS A 224 -8.60 14.55 6.97
C HIS A 224 -8.59 15.63 8.06
N ASP A 225 -9.25 16.77 7.84
CA ASP A 225 -9.33 17.85 8.84
C ASP A 225 -10.21 17.51 10.06
N LYS A 226 -11.01 16.45 9.93
CA LYS A 226 -11.86 15.89 10.99
C LYS A 226 -11.97 14.38 10.79
N ASN A 227 -12.33 13.65 11.84
CA ASN A 227 -12.67 12.24 11.70
C ASN A 227 -13.95 12.10 10.84
N ILE A 228 -13.83 11.40 9.72
CA ILE A 228 -14.93 11.13 8.77
C ILE A 228 -15.45 9.69 8.88
N GLY A 229 -14.82 8.89 9.73
CA GLY A 229 -15.15 7.49 9.98
C GLY A 229 -14.51 6.54 8.96
N ALA A 230 -14.30 5.30 9.40
CA ALA A 230 -13.59 4.27 8.65
C ALA A 230 -14.14 4.05 7.23
N ALA A 231 -15.46 4.05 7.04
CA ALA A 231 -16.08 3.78 5.75
C ALA A 231 -15.81 4.89 4.71
N ASN A 232 -15.93 6.17 5.10
CA ASN A 232 -15.60 7.29 4.20
C ASN A 232 -14.09 7.37 3.94
N ASN A 233 -13.28 7.14 4.97
CA ASN A 233 -11.83 7.12 4.81
C ASN A 233 -11.38 5.96 3.90
N GLN A 234 -12.04 4.80 3.95
CA GLN A 234 -11.79 3.67 3.05
C GLN A 234 -12.13 4.01 1.60
N GLU A 235 -13.29 4.65 1.35
CA GLU A 235 -13.69 5.08 0.00
C GLU A 235 -12.69 6.06 -0.61
N GLN A 236 -12.29 7.09 0.15
CA GLN A 236 -11.33 8.08 -0.32
C GLN A 236 -9.94 7.48 -0.56
N THR A 237 -9.49 6.59 0.31
CA THR A 237 -8.19 5.91 0.18
C THR A 237 -8.18 4.98 -1.04
N TYR A 238 -9.24 4.19 -1.24
CA TYR A 238 -9.38 3.28 -2.37
C TYR A 238 -9.36 4.04 -3.70
N LYS A 239 -10.14 5.13 -3.78
CA LYS A 239 -10.20 5.98 -4.98
C LYS A 239 -8.86 6.59 -5.37
N ASN A 240 -7.98 6.80 -4.39
CA ASN A 240 -6.63 7.34 -4.60
C ASN A 240 -5.57 6.27 -4.89
N CYS A 241 -5.89 4.99 -4.76
CA CYS A 241 -5.06 3.89 -5.23
C CYS A 241 -5.16 3.82 -6.75
N THR A 242 -4.07 4.10 -7.45
CA THR A 242 -4.05 4.19 -8.92
C THR A 242 -3.34 3.01 -9.59
N GLY A 243 -2.71 2.14 -8.79
CA GLY A 243 -2.05 0.95 -9.31
C GLY A 243 -3.00 -0.05 -9.96
N LYS A 244 -2.46 -0.83 -10.91
CA LYS A 244 -3.14 -2.00 -11.50
C LYS A 244 -3.53 -3.01 -10.43
N TYR A 245 -2.71 -3.13 -9.38
CA TYR A 245 -2.97 -3.95 -8.21
C TYR A 245 -3.11 -3.11 -6.95
N ILE A 246 -3.90 -3.61 -6.00
CA ILE A 246 -3.99 -3.06 -4.66
C ILE A 246 -3.55 -4.14 -3.67
N ALA A 247 -2.54 -3.82 -2.86
CA ALA A 247 -2.20 -4.56 -1.66
C ALA A 247 -2.80 -3.84 -0.44
N VAL A 248 -3.24 -4.58 0.57
CA VAL A 248 -3.82 -3.98 1.77
C VAL A 248 -2.94 -4.30 2.97
N CYS A 249 -2.68 -3.31 3.82
CA CYS A 249 -2.06 -3.47 5.13
C CYS A 249 -2.55 -2.35 6.05
N GLU A 250 -3.20 -2.67 7.15
CA GLU A 250 -3.70 -1.66 8.10
C GLU A 250 -2.56 -1.13 8.97
N GLY A 251 -2.70 0.10 9.51
CA GLY A 251 -1.61 0.78 10.22
C GLY A 251 -1.14 0.11 11.52
N ASP A 252 -1.86 -0.89 12.02
CA ASP A 252 -1.55 -1.72 13.18
C ASP A 252 -0.97 -3.11 12.85
N ASP A 253 -0.96 -3.47 11.56
CA ASP A 253 -0.38 -4.71 11.02
C ASP A 253 0.97 -4.44 10.31
N TYR A 254 1.70 -5.50 9.99
CA TYR A 254 2.95 -5.38 9.22
C TYR A 254 3.27 -6.62 8.38
N TRP A 255 4.14 -6.47 7.39
CA TRP A 255 4.65 -7.58 6.57
C TRP A 255 5.98 -8.11 7.08
N THR A 256 6.24 -9.39 6.88
CA THR A 256 7.47 -10.06 7.34
C THR A 256 8.36 -10.53 6.19
N ASP A 257 7.79 -10.76 5.01
CA ASP A 257 8.54 -11.19 3.83
C ASP A 257 8.89 -9.99 2.92
N PRO A 258 10.19 -9.71 2.66
CA PRO A 258 10.60 -8.63 1.77
C PRO A 258 10.25 -8.86 0.29
N LEU A 259 9.79 -10.05 -0.09
CA LEU A 259 9.40 -10.41 -1.45
C LEU A 259 7.88 -10.61 -1.60
N LYS A 260 7.06 -10.35 -0.57
CA LYS A 260 5.59 -10.49 -0.60
C LYS A 260 5.01 -9.88 -1.88
N LEU A 261 5.24 -8.58 -2.10
CA LEU A 261 4.66 -7.87 -3.24
C LEU A 261 5.11 -8.47 -4.57
N GLN A 262 6.39 -8.83 -4.69
CA GLN A 262 6.91 -9.40 -5.92
C GLN A 262 6.27 -10.75 -6.23
N LYS A 263 6.25 -11.68 -5.26
CA LYS A 263 5.68 -13.03 -5.43
C LYS A 263 4.21 -12.97 -5.88
N GLN A 264 3.42 -12.13 -5.20
CA GLN A 264 2.00 -12.00 -5.46
C GLN A 264 1.71 -11.31 -6.80
N VAL A 265 2.46 -10.26 -7.16
CA VAL A 265 2.28 -9.58 -8.45
C VAL A 265 2.77 -10.44 -9.62
N ASP A 266 3.92 -11.12 -9.49
CA ASP A 266 4.41 -12.04 -10.54
C ASP A 266 3.40 -13.15 -10.82
N PHE A 267 2.80 -13.71 -9.77
CA PHE A 267 1.74 -14.71 -9.93
C PHE A 267 0.54 -14.13 -10.70
N LEU A 268 0.05 -12.95 -10.32
CA LEU A 268 -1.09 -12.34 -11.01
C LEU A 268 -0.75 -11.92 -12.45
N GLU A 269 0.43 -11.39 -12.74
CA GLU A 269 0.84 -11.10 -14.13
C GLU A 269 0.92 -12.37 -14.98
N GLY A 270 1.34 -13.49 -14.40
CA GLY A 270 1.43 -14.78 -15.09
C GLY A 270 0.10 -15.54 -15.24
N ASN A 271 -0.94 -15.18 -14.48
CA ASN A 271 -2.18 -15.96 -14.39
C ASN A 271 -3.43 -15.04 -14.45
N ASN A 272 -3.95 -14.83 -15.65
CA ASN A 272 -5.09 -13.92 -15.88
C ASN A 272 -6.43 -14.42 -15.33
N ASP A 273 -6.60 -15.74 -15.13
CA ASP A 273 -7.82 -16.32 -14.56
C ASP A 273 -7.98 -16.04 -13.05
N TYR A 274 -6.95 -15.49 -12.40
CA TYR A 274 -6.97 -15.11 -11.00
C TYR A 274 -7.18 -13.60 -10.85
N SER A 275 -8.13 -13.22 -10.01
CA SER A 275 -8.45 -11.82 -9.71
C SER A 275 -7.74 -11.33 -8.45
N MET A 276 -7.39 -12.24 -7.54
CA MET A 276 -6.67 -11.93 -6.31
C MET A 276 -5.84 -13.09 -5.79
N CYS A 277 -4.98 -12.78 -4.83
CA CYS A 277 -4.25 -13.76 -4.07
C CYS A 277 -4.05 -13.31 -2.62
N PHE A 278 -3.81 -14.25 -1.72
CA PHE A 278 -3.59 -14.00 -0.30
C PHE A 278 -2.64 -15.04 0.29
N HIS A 279 -2.18 -14.80 1.51
CA HIS A 279 -1.20 -15.65 2.19
C HIS A 279 -1.52 -15.80 3.67
N ASN A 280 -0.82 -16.70 4.37
CA ASN A 280 -0.97 -16.84 5.81
C ASN A 280 -0.37 -15.66 6.57
N VAL A 281 -0.91 -15.37 7.76
CA VAL A 281 -0.38 -14.35 8.67
C VAL A 281 -0.07 -14.94 10.03
N GLU A 282 0.95 -14.40 10.70
CA GLU A 282 1.17 -14.65 12.12
C GLU A 282 0.19 -13.80 12.94
N LYS A 283 -0.61 -14.43 13.81
CA LYS A 283 -1.47 -13.69 14.71
C LYS A 283 -0.64 -13.25 15.92
N ILE A 284 -0.70 -11.97 16.26
CA ILE A 284 0.05 -11.40 17.39
C ILE A 284 -0.88 -10.60 18.30
N ASP A 285 -0.54 -10.48 19.58
CA ASP A 285 -1.22 -9.57 20.51
C ASP A 285 -0.69 -8.13 20.40
N ILE A 286 -1.22 -7.24 21.25
CA ILE A 286 -0.85 -5.82 21.28
C ILE A 286 0.61 -5.61 21.71
N GLU A 287 1.19 -6.56 22.44
CA GLU A 287 2.62 -6.58 22.80
C GLU A 287 3.52 -7.20 21.72
N GLY A 288 2.94 -7.74 20.65
CA GLY A 288 3.67 -8.36 19.54
C GLY A 288 4.04 -9.82 19.76
N LYS A 289 3.50 -10.48 20.79
CA LYS A 289 3.71 -11.91 21.04
C LYS A 289 2.85 -12.74 20.09
N ILE A 290 3.47 -13.74 19.48
CA ILE A 290 2.78 -14.71 18.61
C ILE A 290 1.75 -15.48 19.43
N LEU A 291 0.53 -15.50 18.90
CA LEU A 291 -0.60 -16.25 19.43
C LEU A 291 -0.68 -17.57 18.67
N ASP A 292 -0.60 -18.69 19.40
CA ASP A 292 -0.77 -20.04 18.85
C ASP A 292 -2.26 -20.34 18.61
N ILE A 293 -2.84 -19.57 17.68
CA ILE A 293 -4.21 -19.68 17.23
C ILE A 293 -4.14 -20.18 15.80
N PRO A 294 -4.86 -21.27 15.45
CA PRO A 294 -4.87 -21.76 14.08
C PRO A 294 -5.10 -20.62 13.09
N ILE A 295 -4.12 -20.46 12.21
CA ILE A 295 -4.16 -19.61 11.03
C ILE A 295 -4.95 -20.46 10.05
N THR A 296 -6.13 -20.00 9.62
CA THR A 296 -6.96 -20.56 8.53
C THR A 296 -6.82 -22.07 8.33
N GLU A 297 -7.77 -22.89 8.84
CA GLU A 297 -7.72 -24.37 8.86
C GLU A 297 -6.60 -24.96 7.97
N SER A 298 -5.53 -25.39 8.65
CA SER A 298 -4.19 -25.68 8.13
C SER A 298 -4.18 -26.50 6.83
N GLU A 299 -4.37 -25.85 5.68
CA GLU A 299 -4.11 -26.45 4.39
C GLU A 299 -2.67 -26.11 3.98
N THR A 300 -1.83 -27.14 3.93
CA THR A 300 -0.40 -27.04 3.58
C THR A 300 -0.14 -27.00 2.06
N ALA A 301 -1.21 -27.03 1.25
CA ALA A 301 -1.12 -27.10 -0.20
C ALA A 301 -1.54 -25.77 -0.85
N GLU A 302 -0.83 -25.39 -1.90
CA GLU A 302 -1.26 -24.33 -2.81
C GLU A 302 -2.64 -24.67 -3.39
N LYS A 303 -3.62 -23.81 -3.15
CA LYS A 303 -5.01 -24.01 -3.58
C LYS A 303 -5.52 -22.80 -4.36
N ALA A 304 -6.41 -23.07 -5.30
CA ALA A 304 -7.25 -22.06 -5.92
C ALA A 304 -8.63 -22.15 -5.26
N TYR A 305 -9.16 -21.03 -4.82
CA TYR A 305 -10.51 -20.91 -4.29
C TYR A 305 -11.40 -20.14 -5.26
N THR A 306 -12.70 -20.39 -5.20
CA THR A 306 -13.71 -19.67 -5.95
C THR A 306 -14.49 -18.70 -5.06
N ILE A 307 -15.39 -17.93 -5.65
CA ILE A 307 -16.33 -17.09 -4.89
C ILE A 307 -17.29 -17.94 -4.03
N GLU A 308 -17.63 -19.16 -4.47
CA GLU A 308 -18.43 -20.11 -3.69
C GLU A 308 -17.73 -20.52 -2.40
N ASP A 309 -16.41 -20.80 -2.46
CA ASP A 309 -15.62 -21.12 -1.27
C ASP A 309 -15.59 -19.93 -0.30
N LEU A 310 -15.33 -18.72 -0.82
CA LEU A 310 -15.29 -17.50 0.00
C LEU A 310 -16.65 -17.18 0.64
N ALA A 311 -17.75 -17.55 0.00
CA ALA A 311 -19.10 -17.39 0.53
C ALA A 311 -19.41 -18.25 1.76
N GLU A 312 -18.60 -19.27 2.04
CA GLU A 312 -18.74 -20.09 3.24
C GLU A 312 -18.17 -19.41 4.50
N GLY A 313 -17.24 -18.46 4.32
CA GLY A 313 -16.49 -17.82 5.39
C GLY A 313 -15.44 -16.83 4.87
N ASN A 314 -15.32 -15.66 5.50
CA ASN A 314 -14.18 -14.79 5.23
C ASN A 314 -12.91 -15.39 5.86
N PHE A 315 -12.12 -16.11 5.06
CA PHE A 315 -10.86 -16.73 5.47
C PHE A 315 -9.62 -15.91 5.07
N ILE A 316 -9.81 -14.77 4.40
CA ILE A 316 -8.73 -13.90 3.92
C ILE A 316 -8.44 -12.87 4.99
N HIS A 317 -7.20 -12.83 5.47
CA HIS A 317 -6.75 -11.77 6.38
C HIS A 317 -6.41 -10.50 5.59
N THR A 318 -6.91 -9.35 6.02
CA THR A 318 -6.77 -8.05 5.35
C THR A 318 -5.33 -7.75 4.92
N ALA A 319 -4.35 -7.89 5.82
CA ALA A 319 -2.94 -7.61 5.54
C ALA A 319 -2.28 -8.57 4.52
N SER A 320 -2.95 -9.65 4.14
CA SER A 320 -2.36 -10.69 3.28
C SER A 320 -2.69 -10.54 1.79
N VAL A 321 -3.73 -9.78 1.46
CA VAL A 321 -4.33 -9.81 0.13
C VAL A 321 -3.62 -8.88 -0.86
N ILE A 322 -3.54 -9.31 -2.12
CA ILE A 322 -3.37 -8.44 -3.29
C ILE A 322 -4.44 -8.80 -4.30
N PHE A 323 -5.14 -7.80 -4.83
CA PHE A 323 -6.15 -7.98 -5.87
C PHE A 323 -5.93 -7.02 -7.04
N ARG A 324 -6.44 -7.40 -8.21
CA ARG A 324 -6.52 -6.51 -9.38
C ARG A 324 -7.50 -5.39 -9.09
N LYS A 325 -7.17 -4.16 -9.46
CA LYS A 325 -8.11 -3.04 -9.34
C LYS A 325 -9.20 -3.15 -10.42
N ASN A 326 -10.23 -3.94 -10.16
CA ASN A 326 -11.30 -4.26 -11.12
C ASN A 326 -12.38 -3.16 -11.25
N PHE A 327 -12.37 -2.17 -10.36
CA PHE A 327 -13.33 -1.06 -10.37
C PHE A 327 -12.69 0.20 -9.79
N GLU A 328 -13.10 1.36 -10.32
CA GLU A 328 -12.49 2.66 -9.98
C GLU A 328 -12.94 3.22 -8.62
N ALA A 329 -14.16 2.92 -8.20
CA ALA A 329 -14.74 3.38 -6.94
C ALA A 329 -15.49 2.24 -6.26
N LEU A 330 -15.41 2.19 -4.93
CA LEU A 330 -16.17 1.22 -4.15
C LEU A 330 -17.68 1.45 -4.35
N PRO A 331 -18.48 0.39 -4.54
CA PRO A 331 -19.93 0.50 -4.58
C PRO A 331 -20.48 1.24 -3.36
N SER A 332 -21.40 2.18 -3.56
CA SER A 332 -21.88 3.08 -2.52
C SER A 332 -22.49 2.36 -1.31
N TRP A 333 -23.05 1.17 -1.47
CA TRP A 333 -23.61 0.38 -0.38
C TRP A 333 -22.53 -0.15 0.61
N ILE A 334 -21.26 -0.26 0.19
CA ILE A 334 -20.17 -0.69 1.06
C ILE A 334 -19.98 0.27 2.22
N ILE A 335 -20.29 1.56 2.05
CA ILE A 335 -20.20 2.54 3.14
C ILE A 335 -21.07 2.18 4.35
N SER A 336 -22.14 1.41 4.12
CA SER A 336 -23.06 0.95 5.17
C SER A 336 -22.56 -0.34 5.83
N SER A 337 -21.52 -0.97 5.31
CA SER A 337 -20.98 -2.24 5.80
C SER A 337 -20.16 -2.02 7.08
N PRO A 338 -20.41 -2.79 8.16
CA PRO A 338 -19.61 -2.73 9.39
C PRO A 338 -18.24 -3.43 9.24
N ALA A 339 -18.02 -4.16 8.14
CA ALA A 339 -16.73 -4.72 7.75
C ALA A 339 -16.34 -4.19 6.37
N GLY A 340 -15.11 -3.69 6.23
CA GLY A 340 -14.64 -3.06 5.00
C GLY A 340 -14.04 -4.05 3.98
N ASP A 341 -13.53 -5.19 4.44
CA ASP A 341 -12.71 -6.13 3.66
C ASP A 341 -13.57 -7.19 2.94
N TYR A 342 -14.46 -7.88 3.65
CA TYR A 342 -15.21 -9.02 3.14
C TYR A 342 -16.05 -8.69 1.88
N PRO A 343 -16.77 -7.55 1.82
CA PRO A 343 -17.43 -7.11 0.58
C PRO A 343 -16.47 -6.93 -0.60
N ILE A 344 -15.29 -6.36 -0.36
CA ILE A 344 -14.29 -6.10 -1.40
C ILE A 344 -13.71 -7.41 -1.92
N HIS A 345 -13.48 -8.39 -1.03
CA HIS A 345 -13.04 -9.72 -1.42
C HIS A 345 -14.13 -10.44 -2.24
N MET A 346 -15.39 -10.39 -1.81
CA MET A 346 -16.50 -10.99 -2.58
C MET A 346 -16.67 -10.36 -3.97
N ILE A 347 -16.52 -9.03 -4.09
CA ILE A 347 -16.55 -8.36 -5.40
C ILE A 347 -15.38 -8.79 -6.26
N ASN A 348 -14.14 -8.80 -5.74
CA ASN A 348 -13.00 -9.20 -6.56
C ASN A 348 -13.07 -10.70 -6.93
N ALA A 349 -13.63 -11.55 -6.07
CA ALA A 349 -13.81 -12.98 -6.34
C ALA A 349 -14.79 -13.24 -7.49
N SER A 350 -15.68 -12.29 -7.83
CA SER A 350 -16.57 -12.44 -8.99
C SER A 350 -15.84 -12.25 -10.33
N TYR A 351 -14.60 -11.74 -10.32
CA TYR A 351 -13.78 -11.53 -11.53
C TYR A 351 -12.81 -12.69 -11.83
N GLY A 352 -12.68 -13.69 -10.95
CA GLY A 352 -11.74 -14.79 -11.16
C GLY A 352 -11.41 -15.58 -9.90
N LEU A 353 -10.49 -16.54 -10.06
CA LEU A 353 -10.02 -17.40 -9.00
C LEU A 353 -9.20 -16.63 -7.96
N ILE A 354 -9.15 -17.20 -6.75
CA ILE A 354 -8.39 -16.69 -5.61
C ILE A 354 -7.21 -17.63 -5.37
N LYS A 355 -5.98 -17.11 -5.43
CA LYS A 355 -4.78 -17.89 -5.12
C LYS A 355 -4.43 -17.80 -3.65
N TYR A 356 -4.16 -18.95 -3.03
CA TYR A 356 -3.57 -19.03 -1.70
C TYR A 356 -2.09 -19.38 -1.75
N PHE A 357 -1.31 -18.65 -0.96
CA PHE A 357 0.10 -18.87 -0.66
C PHE A 357 0.25 -19.39 0.78
N PRO A 358 0.80 -20.60 0.99
CA PRO A 358 0.92 -21.17 2.33
C PRO A 358 1.95 -20.45 3.21
N GLU A 359 2.86 -19.66 2.62
CA GLU A 359 3.86 -18.92 3.39
C GLU A 359 3.24 -17.87 4.30
N LYS A 360 3.88 -17.65 5.46
CA LYS A 360 3.57 -16.53 6.33
C LYS A 360 4.37 -15.32 5.86
N MET A 361 3.70 -14.31 5.33
CA MET A 361 4.33 -13.11 4.78
C MET A 361 3.92 -11.80 5.49
N GLY A 362 3.15 -11.91 6.59
CA GLY A 362 2.80 -10.78 7.44
C GLY A 362 2.29 -11.20 8.81
N ALA A 363 2.06 -10.21 9.66
CA ALA A 363 1.54 -10.35 11.00
C ALA A 363 0.25 -9.54 11.17
N TYR A 364 -0.75 -10.15 11.81
CA TYR A 364 -2.06 -9.59 12.08
C TYR A 364 -2.25 -9.38 13.57
N ARG A 365 -2.50 -8.13 13.98
CA ARG A 365 -2.61 -7.74 15.39
C ARG A 365 -4.03 -7.88 15.92
N ILE A 366 -4.16 -8.57 17.05
CA ILE A 366 -5.42 -8.80 17.72
C ILE A 366 -5.56 -7.84 18.91
N GLY A 367 -6.72 -7.18 19.01
CA GLY A 367 -7.11 -6.37 20.17
C GLY A 367 -7.00 -4.86 19.98
N GLN A 368 -6.39 -4.40 18.89
CA GLN A 368 -6.31 -2.98 18.54
C GLN A 368 -7.36 -2.57 17.50
N GLY A 369 -7.48 -3.33 16.41
CA GLY A 369 -8.37 -2.99 15.30
C GLY A 369 -9.86 -2.98 15.66
N ILE A 370 -10.65 -2.26 14.85
CA ILE A 370 -12.10 -2.08 15.01
C ILE A 370 -12.84 -3.43 15.12
N TRP A 371 -12.40 -4.43 14.35
CA TRP A 371 -13.03 -5.73 14.32
C TRP A 371 -12.58 -6.64 15.47
N SER A 372 -11.26 -6.78 15.65
CA SER A 372 -10.69 -7.75 16.59
C SER A 372 -10.92 -7.37 18.06
N SER A 373 -11.18 -6.10 18.35
CA SER A 373 -11.56 -5.59 19.68
C SER A 373 -13.03 -5.86 20.07
N GLN A 374 -13.90 -6.26 19.12
CA GLN A 374 -15.30 -6.56 19.39
C GLN A 374 -15.50 -7.94 20.03
N THR A 375 -16.60 -8.11 20.76
CA THR A 375 -17.01 -9.45 21.23
C THR A 375 -17.41 -10.34 20.06
N LYS A 376 -17.28 -11.66 20.22
CA LYS A 376 -17.65 -12.64 19.18
C LYS A 376 -19.11 -12.50 18.74
N GLN A 377 -20.02 -12.21 19.66
CA GLN A 377 -21.44 -12.01 19.33
C GLN A 377 -21.64 -10.80 18.40
N ILE A 378 -20.94 -9.69 18.65
CA ILE A 378 -21.01 -8.50 17.79
C ILE A 378 -20.40 -8.81 16.42
N GLN A 379 -19.24 -9.47 16.37
CA GLN A 379 -18.63 -9.92 15.11
C GLN A 379 -19.60 -10.77 14.28
N TYR A 380 -20.32 -11.71 14.90
CA TYR A 380 -21.31 -12.55 14.21
C TYR A 380 -22.50 -11.73 13.69
N ILE A 381 -23.05 -10.81 14.48
CA ILE A 381 -24.16 -9.94 14.06
C ILE A 381 -23.73 -9.06 12.88
N ASN A 382 -22.56 -8.43 12.97
CA ASN A 382 -22.01 -7.61 11.91
C ASN A 382 -21.79 -8.44 10.64
N THR A 383 -21.23 -9.64 10.76
CA THR A 383 -21.05 -10.56 9.62
C THR A 383 -22.40 -10.90 8.95
N ILE A 384 -23.44 -11.21 9.72
CA ILE A 384 -24.79 -11.46 9.16
C ILE A 384 -25.30 -10.24 8.39
N PHE A 385 -25.09 -9.03 8.92
CA PHE A 385 -25.50 -7.80 8.26
C PHE A 385 -24.74 -7.57 6.95
N VAL A 386 -23.41 -7.77 6.95
CA VAL A 386 -22.55 -7.71 5.75
C VAL A 386 -23.05 -8.69 4.69
N ILE A 387 -23.31 -9.95 5.06
CA ILE A 387 -23.81 -10.96 4.13
C ILE A 387 -25.15 -10.53 3.50
N LYS A 388 -26.07 -10.00 4.31
CA LYS A 388 -27.36 -9.52 3.79
C LYS A 388 -27.20 -8.34 2.83
N LEU A 389 -26.26 -7.42 3.09
CA LEU A 389 -25.93 -6.36 2.15
C LEU A 389 -25.39 -6.93 0.84
N MET A 390 -24.49 -7.91 0.90
CA MET A 390 -23.94 -8.55 -0.30
C MET A 390 -25.02 -9.25 -1.13
N ILE A 391 -25.88 -10.06 -0.51
CA ILE A 391 -27.01 -10.73 -1.21
C ILE A 391 -27.94 -9.69 -1.87
N ALA A 392 -28.17 -8.55 -1.22
CA ALA A 392 -29.09 -7.53 -1.73
C ALA A 392 -28.51 -6.68 -2.87
N ASN A 393 -27.19 -6.55 -2.98
CA ASN A 393 -26.55 -5.58 -3.87
C ASN A 393 -25.61 -6.21 -4.92
N LEU A 394 -25.22 -7.47 -4.77
CA LEU A 394 -24.35 -8.16 -5.73
C LEU A 394 -25.15 -9.09 -6.64
N SER A 395 -24.77 -9.14 -7.92
CA SER A 395 -25.28 -10.13 -8.86
C SER A 395 -24.55 -11.47 -8.63
N LEU A 396 -25.06 -12.26 -7.68
CA LEU A 396 -24.49 -13.53 -7.27
C LEU A 396 -25.24 -14.71 -7.90
N ASN A 397 -24.54 -15.81 -8.19
CA ASN A 397 -25.18 -17.04 -8.64
C ASN A 397 -25.91 -17.75 -7.47
N GLU A 398 -26.79 -18.69 -7.80
CA GLU A 398 -27.60 -19.41 -6.81
C GLU A 398 -26.77 -20.14 -5.75
N GLN A 399 -25.64 -20.73 -6.15
CA GLN A 399 -24.77 -21.47 -5.24
C GLN A 399 -24.09 -20.56 -4.21
N VAL A 400 -23.60 -19.39 -4.66
CA VAL A 400 -23.04 -18.37 -3.75
C VAL A 400 -24.09 -17.87 -2.78
N VAL A 401 -25.30 -17.55 -3.26
CA VAL A 401 -26.40 -17.11 -2.38
C VAL A 401 -26.77 -18.19 -1.37
N LYS A 402 -26.78 -19.46 -1.78
CA LYS A 402 -27.00 -20.59 -0.87
C LYS A 402 -25.92 -20.66 0.21
N ASN A 403 -24.63 -20.63 -0.15
CA ASN A 403 -23.51 -20.69 0.78
C ASN A 403 -23.55 -19.54 1.80
N LEU A 404 -23.83 -18.31 1.33
CA LEU A 404 -24.01 -17.13 2.20
C LEU A 404 -25.19 -17.29 3.19
N ASN A 405 -26.31 -17.86 2.74
CA ASN A 405 -27.44 -18.13 3.63
C ASN A 405 -27.12 -19.21 4.66
N GLU A 406 -26.41 -20.27 4.28
CA GLU A 406 -25.93 -21.30 5.21
C GLU A 406 -24.96 -20.71 6.24
N GLN A 407 -24.07 -19.82 5.82
CA GLN A 407 -23.19 -19.07 6.73
C GLN A 407 -24.01 -18.26 7.75
N ILE A 408 -25.06 -17.55 7.32
CA ILE A 408 -25.98 -16.85 8.24
C ILE A 408 -26.59 -17.82 9.26
N GLN A 409 -27.06 -19.00 8.83
CA GLN A 409 -27.65 -19.97 9.76
C GLN A 409 -26.64 -20.46 10.80
N ARG A 410 -25.41 -20.78 10.39
CA ARG A 410 -24.32 -21.15 11.32
C ARG A 410 -24.08 -20.06 12.36
N LEU A 411 -23.98 -18.80 11.93
CA LEU A 411 -23.75 -17.67 12.83
C LEU A 411 -24.91 -17.44 13.80
N ILE A 412 -26.16 -17.64 13.37
CA ILE A 412 -27.34 -17.54 14.24
C ILE A 412 -27.30 -18.62 15.33
N LEU A 413 -26.91 -19.85 14.99
CA LEU A 413 -26.75 -20.93 15.97
C LEU A 413 -25.67 -20.58 17.01
N TYR A 414 -24.51 -20.10 16.58
CA TYR A 414 -23.46 -19.67 17.51
C TYR A 414 -23.89 -18.53 18.43
N ILE A 415 -24.66 -17.56 17.94
CA ILE A 415 -25.22 -16.49 18.78
C ILE A 415 -26.19 -17.08 19.81
N ARG A 416 -27.04 -18.03 19.42
CA ARG A 416 -28.01 -18.68 20.32
C ARG A 416 -27.31 -19.45 21.43
N ASP A 417 -26.29 -20.23 21.09
CA ASP A 417 -25.61 -21.13 22.02
C ASP A 417 -24.67 -20.38 22.99
N THR A 418 -24.30 -19.14 22.68
CA THR A 418 -23.45 -18.29 23.51
C THR A 418 -24.22 -17.28 24.39
N LEU A 419 -25.56 -17.28 24.34
CA LEU A 419 -26.39 -16.48 25.24
C LEU A 419 -26.63 -17.22 26.57
N PRO A 420 -26.48 -16.56 27.74
CA PRO A 420 -26.77 -17.19 29.02
C PRO A 420 -28.22 -17.68 29.10
N VAL A 421 -28.40 -18.96 29.44
CA VAL A 421 -29.71 -19.61 29.62
C VAL A 421 -30.61 -18.88 30.64
N SER A 422 -30.03 -18.06 31.52
CA SER A 422 -30.75 -17.31 32.57
C SER A 422 -31.67 -16.19 32.07
N ASN A 423 -31.68 -15.88 30.77
CA ASN A 423 -32.62 -14.91 30.17
C ASN A 423 -33.80 -15.56 29.42
N TYR A 424 -33.92 -16.89 29.45
CA TYR A 424 -35.14 -17.55 28.95
C TYR A 424 -36.24 -17.49 30.02
N PRO A 425 -37.42 -16.93 29.74
CA PRO A 425 -38.53 -16.99 30.67
C PRO A 425 -38.87 -18.46 30.97
N GLN A 426 -38.84 -18.83 32.25
CA GLN A 426 -39.09 -20.17 32.81
C GLN A 426 -40.55 -20.65 32.68
N ASP A 427 -41.33 -20.02 31.80
CA ASP A 427 -42.76 -20.26 31.63
C ASP A 427 -42.99 -21.04 30.32
N PRO A 428 -43.43 -22.31 30.38
CA PRO A 428 -43.67 -23.15 29.21
C PRO A 428 -44.69 -22.56 28.22
N GLU A 429 -45.64 -21.74 28.68
CA GLU A 429 -46.61 -21.07 27.80
C GLU A 429 -46.02 -19.82 27.11
N LYS A 430 -44.90 -19.27 27.62
CA LYS A 430 -44.13 -18.20 26.95
C LYS A 430 -43.02 -18.72 26.04
N ALA A 431 -42.70 -20.00 26.08
CA ALA A 431 -41.77 -20.64 25.14
C ALA A 431 -42.27 -20.62 23.69
N ALA A 432 -43.58 -20.44 23.47
CA ALA A 432 -44.18 -20.25 22.15
C ALA A 432 -43.85 -18.89 21.51
N TYR A 433 -43.40 -17.89 22.29
CA TYR A 433 -42.85 -16.65 21.76
C TYR A 433 -41.34 -16.77 21.61
N SER A 434 -40.91 -17.56 20.63
CA SER A 434 -39.60 -17.32 20.00
C SER A 434 -39.56 -15.84 19.62
N LEU A 435 -38.63 -15.07 20.20
CA LEU A 435 -38.36 -13.73 19.66
C LEU A 435 -38.02 -13.98 18.19
N SER A 436 -38.89 -13.54 17.28
CA SER A 436 -38.58 -13.62 15.86
C SER A 436 -37.19 -13.01 15.66
N ILE A 437 -36.36 -13.62 14.83
CA ILE A 437 -35.00 -13.14 14.53
C ILE A 437 -35.02 -11.64 14.20
N LYS A 438 -36.11 -11.16 13.58
CA LYS A 438 -36.42 -9.75 13.36
C LYS A 438 -36.43 -8.91 14.65
N LYS A 439 -37.10 -9.37 15.71
CA LYS A 439 -37.14 -8.72 17.03
C LYS A 439 -35.78 -8.74 17.74
N LEU A 440 -35.04 -9.85 17.67
CA LEU A 440 -33.70 -9.92 18.27
C LEU A 440 -32.72 -8.97 17.57
N ILE A 441 -32.74 -8.95 16.24
CA ILE A 441 -31.97 -8.00 15.41
C ILE A 441 -32.41 -6.56 15.68
N ILE A 442 -33.72 -6.27 15.81
CA ILE A 442 -34.21 -4.93 16.15
C ILE A 442 -33.75 -4.49 17.55
N ILE A 443 -33.74 -5.39 18.53
CA ILE A 443 -33.27 -5.10 19.89
C ILE A 443 -31.76 -4.84 19.90
N LEU A 444 -30.98 -5.62 19.14
CA LEU A 444 -29.53 -5.43 18.99
C LEU A 444 -29.20 -4.15 18.21
N LEU A 445 -29.89 -3.87 17.10
CA LEU A 445 -29.75 -2.63 16.33
C LEU A 445 -30.16 -1.38 17.13
N LYS A 446 -31.15 -1.48 18.03
CA LYS A 446 -31.53 -0.38 18.93
C LYS A 446 -30.46 -0.07 19.98
N LYS A 447 -29.64 -1.04 20.38
CA LYS A 447 -28.50 -0.80 21.29
C LYS A 447 -27.28 -0.21 20.58
N ILE A 448 -27.09 -0.52 19.30
CA ILE A 448 -25.98 0.00 18.48
C ILE A 448 -26.14 1.49 18.14
N ARG A 449 -27.38 2.02 18.16
CA ARG A 449 -27.69 3.44 17.86
C ARG A 449 -27.08 4.47 18.84
N TYR A 450 -26.35 4.04 19.85
CA TYR A 450 -25.70 4.89 20.86
C TYR A 450 -24.16 4.83 20.84
N SER A 451 -23.53 4.28 19.80
CA SER A 451 -22.06 4.13 19.75
C SER A 451 -21.48 4.19 18.33
N PHE A 452 -21.89 5.20 17.54
CA PHE A 452 -21.20 5.60 16.32
C PHE A 452 -20.96 7.11 16.36
#